data_AF-A0A096LZ35-F1
#
_entry.id   AF-A0A096LZ35-F1
#
_cell.length_a   1.000
_cell.length_b   1.000
_cell.length_c   1.000
_cell.angle_alpha   90.00
_cell.angle_beta   90.00
_cell.angle_gamma   90.00
#
_symmetry.space_group_name_H-M   'P 1'
#
loop_
_entity.id
_entity.type
_entity.pdbx_description
1 polymer ?
#
loop_
_entity_poly.entity_id
_entity_poly.type
_entity_poly.pdbx_seq_one_letter_code
_entity_poly.pdbx_strand_id
1 'polypeptide(L)'
;IPALVQVQTGSEIVFTVKVDAAVFSMSWAYQTGDTLALWTQSGTSDNSVPQFRGRLSISATQLQIGAAQLNDAGFYTVEVVPTSSTGLVKNSQSVELKVFDPVAGVSLTVPSAAVEQKNVSLSCTWTGGTEVTAQWKKDSTAITPDSRITISGGFLVINPARRDDAGEYSCTASNNVSAQTSTKSLTVYYSPKKCVGGGDVLVGQVVRLTCTSTSLPPATFSWESDGQPVSSGAQDSGVLSLQTFSTNESGRYVCTATNSVTRGTSTQSYNLAVVDVCFDGGEVAGIVIGAFLGLLIIVLLILFLVVFVRRRR
;
A
#
# COMPACT_ATOMS: atom_id res chain seq x y z
N ILE A 1 -37.61 39.14 -29.22
CA ILE A 1 -37.83 40.26 -28.27
C ILE A 1 -38.16 39.63 -26.92
N PRO A 2 -37.23 39.54 -25.96
CA PRO A 2 -37.60 39.06 -24.63
C PRO A 2 -38.44 40.13 -23.94
N ALA A 3 -39.52 39.70 -23.30
CA ALA A 3 -40.49 40.56 -22.65
C ALA A 3 -39.85 41.38 -21.51
N LEU A 4 -40.17 42.68 -21.47
CA LEU A 4 -39.87 43.56 -20.34
C LEU A 4 -40.58 43.06 -19.09
N VAL A 5 -39.81 42.68 -18.07
CA VAL A 5 -40.31 42.40 -16.72
C VAL A 5 -40.32 43.74 -15.93
N GLN A 6 -41.40 44.04 -15.22
CA GLN A 6 -41.67 45.32 -14.51
C GLN A 6 -41.58 45.16 -12.96
N VAL A 7 -40.62 45.87 -12.34
CA VAL A 7 -40.09 45.89 -10.93
C VAL A 7 -40.69 46.98 -10.15
N GLN A 8 -41.35 46.66 -9.06
CA GLN A 8 -41.59 47.65 -8.05
C GLN A 8 -40.33 47.94 -7.23
N THR A 9 -40.19 49.20 -6.84
CA THR A 9 -39.23 49.70 -5.86
C THR A 9 -39.29 48.84 -4.58
N GLY A 10 -38.15 48.33 -4.10
CA GLY A 10 -38.07 47.40 -2.97
C GLY A 10 -37.82 45.92 -3.33
N SER A 11 -37.61 45.62 -4.62
CA SER A 11 -37.31 44.26 -5.08
C SER A 11 -35.86 43.81 -4.79
N GLU A 12 -35.69 42.51 -4.59
CA GLU A 12 -34.40 41.85 -4.35
C GLU A 12 -33.49 41.92 -5.59
N ILE A 13 -32.23 42.29 -5.39
CA ILE A 13 -31.20 42.27 -6.44
C ILE A 13 -30.68 40.83 -6.55
N VAL A 14 -31.05 40.13 -7.62
CA VAL A 14 -30.58 38.77 -7.89
C VAL A 14 -29.30 38.82 -8.71
N PHE A 15 -28.22 38.23 -8.20
CA PHE A 15 -26.98 38.08 -8.95
C PHE A 15 -26.91 36.76 -9.69
N THR A 16 -26.40 36.80 -10.91
CA THR A 16 -25.84 35.61 -11.56
C THR A 16 -24.34 35.81 -11.70
N VAL A 17 -23.57 35.01 -10.96
CA VAL A 17 -22.11 34.98 -11.04
C VAL A 17 -21.70 33.81 -11.91
N LYS A 18 -20.95 34.10 -12.98
CA LYS A 18 -20.26 33.09 -13.77
C LYS A 18 -18.77 33.38 -13.72
N VAL A 19 -18.03 32.44 -13.15
CA VAL A 19 -16.56 32.44 -13.13
C VAL A 19 -16.11 31.41 -14.17
N ASP A 20 -15.50 31.90 -15.24
CA ASP A 20 -14.71 31.08 -16.17
C ASP A 20 -13.24 31.47 -15.99
N ALA A 21 -12.29 30.62 -16.37
CA ALA A 21 -10.85 30.79 -16.13
C ALA A 21 -10.26 32.12 -16.66
N ALA A 22 -10.99 32.87 -17.49
CA ALA A 22 -10.55 34.12 -18.10
C ALA A 22 -11.38 35.37 -17.72
N VAL A 23 -12.62 35.23 -17.20
CA VAL A 23 -13.53 36.36 -16.99
C VAL A 23 -14.42 36.12 -15.77
N PHE A 24 -14.40 37.07 -14.84
CA PHE A 24 -15.43 37.20 -13.82
C PHE A 24 -16.58 38.05 -14.38
N SER A 25 -17.81 37.56 -14.29
CA SER A 25 -19.00 38.32 -14.67
C SER A 25 -20.06 38.29 -13.57
N MET A 26 -20.54 39.47 -13.22
CA MET A 26 -21.67 39.68 -12.32
C MET A 26 -22.74 40.42 -13.09
N SER A 27 -23.96 39.89 -13.11
CA SER A 27 -25.13 40.54 -13.71
C SER A 27 -26.25 40.72 -12.71
N TRP A 28 -27.03 41.77 -12.89
CA TRP A 28 -28.17 42.11 -12.04
C TRP A 28 -29.31 42.69 -12.88
N ALA A 29 -30.53 42.61 -12.34
CA ALA A 29 -31.71 43.22 -12.92
C ALA A 29 -32.40 44.10 -11.88
N TYR A 30 -32.79 45.31 -12.30
CA TYR A 30 -33.64 46.23 -11.56
C TYR A 30 -34.58 46.89 -12.57
N GLN A 31 -35.81 47.21 -12.19
CA GLN A 31 -36.87 47.46 -13.17
C GLN A 31 -37.53 48.83 -12.98
N THR A 32 -36.73 49.88 -12.74
CA THR A 32 -37.15 51.30 -12.74
C THR A 32 -36.10 52.17 -13.46
N GLY A 33 -36.48 53.39 -13.88
CA GLY A 33 -35.59 54.40 -14.49
C GLY A 33 -34.63 55.10 -13.51
N ASP A 34 -34.16 54.38 -12.50
CA ASP A 34 -33.15 54.82 -11.53
C ASP A 34 -31.73 54.59 -12.10
N THR A 35 -30.74 55.34 -11.60
CA THR A 35 -29.34 55.18 -12.03
C THR A 35 -28.66 54.13 -11.15
N LEU A 36 -27.96 53.18 -11.75
CA LEU A 36 -27.21 52.15 -11.03
C LEU A 36 -25.83 52.70 -10.67
N ALA A 37 -25.54 52.82 -9.38
CA ALA A 37 -24.22 53.22 -8.88
C ALA A 37 -23.47 51.96 -8.43
N LEU A 38 -22.44 51.59 -9.19
CA LEU A 38 -21.62 50.44 -8.87
C LEU A 38 -20.41 50.87 -8.05
N TRP A 39 -20.15 50.20 -6.93
CA TRP A 39 -18.99 50.44 -6.08
C TRP A 39 -18.09 49.21 -6.05
N THR A 40 -16.79 49.42 -6.27
CA THR A 40 -15.77 48.35 -6.16
C THR A 40 -15.13 48.36 -4.77
N GLN A 41 -14.61 47.20 -4.35
CA GLN A 41 -13.85 46.76 -3.15
C GLN A 41 -13.54 47.71 -1.97
N SER A 42 -13.46 49.03 -2.18
CA SER A 42 -13.02 50.04 -1.21
C SER A 42 -13.76 51.40 -1.33
N GLY A 43 -14.88 51.47 -2.05
CA GLY A 43 -15.66 52.71 -2.17
C GLY A 43 -15.15 53.65 -3.26
N THR A 44 -14.50 53.12 -4.30
CA THR A 44 -14.09 53.88 -5.48
C THR A 44 -14.78 53.31 -6.72
N SER A 45 -15.55 54.16 -7.38
CA SER A 45 -16.33 53.87 -8.58
C SER A 45 -15.63 54.50 -9.78
N ASP A 46 -14.42 54.04 -10.11
CA ASP A 46 -13.75 54.59 -11.29
C ASP A 46 -12.75 53.60 -11.92
N ASN A 47 -12.71 53.61 -13.26
CA ASN A 47 -11.67 52.99 -14.09
C ASN A 47 -10.27 53.54 -13.80
N SER A 48 -10.15 54.56 -12.93
CA SER A 48 -8.89 55.10 -12.43
C SER A 48 -8.21 54.24 -11.36
N VAL A 49 -8.89 53.22 -10.81
CA VAL A 49 -8.24 52.25 -9.91
C VAL A 49 -7.18 51.46 -10.72
N PRO A 50 -5.88 51.60 -10.41
CA PRO A 50 -4.82 50.98 -11.21
C PRO A 50 -4.96 49.47 -11.36
N GLN A 51 -5.55 48.79 -10.36
CA GLN A 51 -5.72 47.35 -10.36
C GLN A 51 -6.56 46.86 -11.56
N PHE A 52 -7.55 47.63 -12.00
CA PHE A 52 -8.54 47.21 -13.00
C PHE A 52 -8.27 47.72 -14.43
N ARG A 53 -7.16 48.44 -14.62
CA ARG A 53 -6.87 49.18 -15.86
C ARG A 53 -6.89 48.26 -17.08
N GLY A 54 -7.83 48.53 -18.01
CA GLY A 54 -7.99 47.78 -19.26
C GLY A 54 -8.62 46.39 -19.12
N ARG A 55 -9.07 46.01 -17.92
CA ARG A 55 -9.68 44.71 -17.62
C ARG A 55 -11.13 44.81 -17.14
N LEU A 56 -11.55 45.97 -16.65
CA LEU A 56 -12.89 46.22 -16.12
C LEU A 56 -13.83 46.77 -17.20
N SER A 57 -15.01 46.15 -17.32
CA SER A 57 -16.12 46.66 -18.12
C SER A 57 -17.37 46.73 -17.24
N ILE A 58 -17.97 47.91 -17.19
CA ILE A 58 -19.17 48.19 -16.38
C ILE A 58 -20.26 48.69 -17.30
N SER A 59 -21.44 48.11 -17.17
CA SER A 59 -22.68 48.55 -17.81
C SER A 59 -23.78 48.72 -16.76
N ALA A 60 -24.96 49.17 -17.20
CA ALA A 60 -26.10 49.30 -16.31
C ALA A 60 -26.49 47.96 -15.65
N THR A 61 -26.22 46.81 -16.26
CA THR A 61 -26.69 45.50 -15.76
C THR A 61 -25.58 44.50 -15.49
N GLN A 62 -24.32 44.88 -15.71
CA GLN A 62 -23.22 43.93 -15.68
C GLN A 62 -21.89 44.60 -15.31
N LEU A 63 -21.12 43.92 -14.45
CA LEU A 63 -19.70 44.14 -14.23
C LEU A 63 -18.93 42.94 -14.77
N GLN A 64 -17.88 43.19 -15.52
CA GLN A 64 -16.94 42.19 -16.00
C GLN A 64 -15.52 42.58 -15.64
N ILE A 65 -14.75 41.62 -15.12
CA ILE A 65 -13.30 41.75 -14.91
C ILE A 65 -12.63 40.66 -15.74
N GLY A 66 -11.91 41.06 -16.79
CA GLY A 66 -11.09 40.18 -17.60
C GLY A 66 -9.77 39.83 -16.90
N ALA A 67 -9.23 38.65 -17.18
CA ALA A 67 -7.94 38.17 -16.64
C ALA A 67 -7.84 38.40 -15.13
N ALA A 68 -8.75 37.80 -14.35
CA ALA A 68 -8.85 37.99 -12.92
C ALA A 68 -7.52 37.70 -12.20
N GLN A 69 -7.19 38.53 -11.22
CA GLN A 69 -5.96 38.50 -10.44
C GLN A 69 -6.28 38.30 -8.95
N LEU A 70 -5.32 37.80 -8.15
CA LEU A 70 -5.54 37.53 -6.72
C LEU A 70 -5.98 38.78 -5.93
N ASN A 71 -5.49 39.95 -6.29
CA ASN A 71 -5.87 41.22 -5.68
C ASN A 71 -7.26 41.75 -6.12
N ASP A 72 -7.90 41.13 -7.12
CA ASP A 72 -9.30 41.42 -7.47
C ASP A 72 -10.27 40.80 -6.46
N ALA A 73 -9.81 39.90 -5.57
CA ALA A 73 -10.66 39.24 -4.58
C ALA A 73 -11.15 40.22 -3.50
N GLY A 74 -12.44 40.15 -3.17
CA GLY A 74 -13.06 41.03 -2.18
C GLY A 74 -14.56 41.20 -2.39
N PHE A 75 -15.17 42.10 -1.62
CA PHE A 75 -16.59 42.39 -1.74
C PHE A 75 -16.86 43.43 -2.83
N TYR A 76 -17.80 43.12 -3.72
CA TYR A 76 -18.31 44.03 -4.73
C TYR A 76 -19.75 44.36 -4.38
N THR A 77 -20.08 45.66 -4.36
CA THR A 77 -21.40 46.14 -3.92
C THR A 77 -22.07 46.89 -5.06
N VAL A 78 -23.30 46.47 -5.37
CA VAL A 78 -24.18 47.20 -6.28
C VAL A 78 -25.10 48.06 -5.43
N GLU A 79 -25.13 49.37 -5.69
CA GLU A 79 -26.07 50.29 -5.06
C GLU A 79 -27.03 50.88 -6.10
N VAL A 80 -28.31 50.89 -5.76
CA VAL A 80 -29.35 51.51 -6.57
C VAL A 80 -29.59 52.92 -6.05
N VAL A 81 -29.44 53.94 -6.90
CA VAL A 81 -29.62 55.34 -6.51
C VAL A 81 -30.75 55.97 -7.34
N PRO A 82 -31.73 56.66 -6.72
CA PRO A 82 -32.79 57.35 -7.43
C PRO A 82 -32.25 58.40 -8.40
N THR A 83 -32.82 58.47 -9.61
CA THR A 83 -32.52 59.53 -10.59
C THR A 83 -32.89 60.93 -10.09
N SER A 84 -33.88 61.03 -9.21
CA SER A 84 -34.44 62.30 -8.71
C SER A 84 -33.84 62.80 -7.39
N SER A 85 -32.96 62.04 -6.74
CA SER A 85 -32.35 62.43 -5.47
C SER A 85 -30.94 61.83 -5.34
N THR A 86 -29.94 62.67 -5.56
CA THR A 86 -28.54 62.35 -5.34
C THR A 86 -28.29 62.08 -3.86
N GLY A 87 -27.80 60.88 -3.51
CA GLY A 87 -27.32 60.54 -2.16
C GLY A 87 -28.21 59.63 -1.31
N LEU A 88 -29.41 59.26 -1.77
CA LEU A 88 -30.24 58.24 -1.11
C LEU A 88 -30.01 56.88 -1.77
N VAL A 89 -29.44 55.90 -1.06
CA VAL A 89 -29.35 54.52 -1.57
C VAL A 89 -30.72 53.85 -1.39
N LYS A 90 -31.36 53.43 -2.49
CA LYS A 90 -32.66 52.73 -2.48
C LYS A 90 -32.53 51.27 -2.06
N ASN A 91 -31.48 50.61 -2.52
CA ASN A 91 -31.16 49.23 -2.21
C ASN A 91 -29.67 49.00 -2.44
N SER A 92 -29.06 48.08 -1.68
CA SER A 92 -27.69 47.64 -1.90
C SER A 92 -27.57 46.14 -1.70
N GLN A 93 -26.65 45.53 -2.44
CA GLN A 93 -26.34 44.12 -2.28
C GLN A 93 -24.85 43.88 -2.55
N SER A 94 -24.22 43.04 -1.72
CA SER A 94 -22.80 42.71 -1.81
C SER A 94 -22.57 41.24 -2.19
N VAL A 95 -21.55 40.99 -3.01
CA VAL A 95 -21.06 39.64 -3.35
C VAL A 95 -19.56 39.54 -3.09
N GLU A 96 -19.10 38.41 -2.58
CA GLU A 96 -17.67 38.13 -2.41
C GLU A 96 -17.12 37.47 -3.67
N LEU A 97 -16.13 38.11 -4.31
CA LEU A 97 -15.30 37.49 -5.35
C LEU A 97 -14.11 36.80 -4.67
N LYS A 98 -14.02 35.48 -4.84
CA LYS A 98 -12.82 34.70 -4.50
C LYS A 98 -12.04 34.38 -5.76
N VAL A 99 -10.75 34.67 -5.76
CA VAL A 99 -9.84 34.37 -6.88
C VAL A 99 -8.81 33.36 -6.40
N PHE A 100 -8.60 32.31 -7.19
CA PHE A 100 -7.71 31.22 -6.83
C PHE A 100 -6.51 31.16 -7.79
N ASP A 101 -5.29 31.15 -7.24
CA ASP A 101 -4.10 30.71 -7.97
C ASP A 101 -4.20 29.19 -8.21
N PRO A 102 -3.96 28.66 -9.42
CA PRO A 102 -3.97 27.23 -9.68
C PRO A 102 -2.77 26.51 -9.06
N VAL A 103 -2.95 25.22 -8.74
CA VAL A 103 -1.88 24.33 -8.30
C VAL A 103 -0.96 24.06 -9.50
N ALA A 104 0.31 24.47 -9.39
CA ALA A 104 1.30 24.38 -10.46
C ALA A 104 1.97 22.99 -10.54
N GLY A 105 2.11 22.31 -9.40
CA GLY A 105 2.71 20.98 -9.34
C GLY A 105 2.49 20.29 -8.01
N VAL A 106 2.53 18.96 -8.03
CA VAL A 106 2.38 18.10 -6.84
C VAL A 106 3.49 17.07 -6.82
N SER A 107 4.11 16.91 -5.66
CA SER A 107 5.17 15.94 -5.42
C SER A 107 4.81 15.07 -4.22
N LEU A 108 4.60 13.79 -4.48
CA LEU A 108 4.44 12.78 -3.45
C LEU A 108 5.82 12.24 -3.04
N THR A 109 6.10 12.19 -1.75
CA THR A 109 7.28 11.57 -1.15
C THR A 109 6.83 10.34 -0.36
N VAL A 110 7.33 9.19 -0.80
CA VAL A 110 7.10 7.88 -0.17
C VAL A 110 8.47 7.34 0.26
N PRO A 111 8.61 6.79 1.47
CA PRO A 111 9.83 6.10 1.87
C PRO A 111 10.16 4.97 0.90
N SER A 112 11.44 4.73 0.65
CA SER A 112 11.88 3.64 -0.24
C SER A 112 11.37 2.27 0.20
N ALA A 113 11.15 2.09 1.51
CA ALA A 113 10.40 0.98 2.08
C ALA A 113 9.85 1.30 3.47
N ALA A 114 8.72 0.67 3.79
CA ALA A 114 8.22 0.53 5.16
C ALA A 114 8.57 -0.85 5.72
N VAL A 115 8.53 -1.00 7.05
CA VAL A 115 8.70 -2.29 7.74
C VAL A 115 7.43 -2.61 8.51
N GLU A 116 6.93 -3.84 8.41
CA GLU A 116 5.75 -4.34 9.14
C GLU A 116 5.91 -4.05 10.65
N GLN A 117 4.84 -3.60 11.31
CA GLN A 117 4.83 -3.16 12.72
C GLN A 117 5.63 -1.88 13.05
N LYS A 118 6.17 -1.17 12.05
CA LYS A 118 6.78 0.16 12.24
C LYS A 118 5.88 1.26 11.72
N ASN A 119 6.21 2.50 12.07
CA ASN A 119 5.55 3.67 11.53
C ASN A 119 6.04 3.96 10.11
N VAL A 120 5.15 4.46 9.26
CA VAL A 120 5.49 5.00 7.95
C VAL A 120 4.75 6.32 7.75
N SER A 121 5.43 7.31 7.19
CA SER A 121 4.86 8.63 6.89
C SER A 121 5.11 8.94 5.42
N LEU A 122 4.04 9.29 4.71
CA LEU A 122 4.06 9.78 3.34
C LEU A 122 3.77 11.28 3.40
N SER A 123 4.47 12.06 2.58
CA SER A 123 4.24 13.50 2.49
C SER A 123 3.93 13.92 1.06
N CYS A 124 2.94 14.78 0.92
CA CYS A 124 2.51 15.36 -0.32
C CYS A 124 2.72 16.86 -0.22
N THR A 125 3.55 17.38 -1.12
CA THR A 125 3.85 18.80 -1.22
C THR A 125 3.41 19.33 -2.58
N TRP A 126 3.09 20.61 -2.64
CA TRP A 126 2.65 21.27 -3.87
C TRP A 126 3.26 22.66 -3.99
N THR A 127 3.31 23.16 -5.23
CA THR A 127 3.78 24.51 -5.56
C THR A 127 2.65 25.31 -6.19
N GLY A 128 2.64 26.62 -5.90
CA GLY A 128 1.51 27.50 -6.24
C GLY A 128 0.23 27.08 -5.51
N GLY A 129 -0.86 27.70 -5.89
CA GLY A 129 -2.17 27.36 -5.35
C GLY A 129 -2.56 28.20 -4.14
N THR A 130 -3.85 28.50 -4.04
CA THR A 130 -4.50 29.15 -2.89
C THR A 130 -5.58 28.23 -2.32
N GLU A 131 -5.73 28.24 -1.00
CA GLU A 131 -6.70 27.39 -0.26
C GLU A 131 -6.65 25.91 -0.67
N VAL A 132 -5.45 25.40 -0.91
CA VAL A 132 -5.24 24.04 -1.44
C VAL A 132 -5.51 23.00 -0.35
N THR A 133 -6.24 21.95 -0.73
CA THR A 133 -6.49 20.77 0.09
C THR A 133 -5.87 19.54 -0.56
N ALA A 134 -5.49 18.55 0.26
CA ALA A 134 -4.92 17.29 -0.21
C ALA A 134 -5.88 16.13 0.02
N GLN A 135 -6.02 15.26 -0.98
CA GLN A 135 -6.81 14.04 -0.93
C GLN A 135 -5.93 12.83 -1.24
N TRP A 136 -6.06 11.77 -0.43
CA TRP A 136 -5.23 10.57 -0.52
C TRP A 136 -6.03 9.37 -1.04
N LYS A 137 -5.43 8.61 -1.94
CA LYS A 137 -5.95 7.32 -2.39
C LYS A 137 -4.86 6.24 -2.34
N LYS A 138 -5.27 5.00 -2.04
CA LYS A 138 -4.47 3.78 -2.18
C LYS A 138 -5.15 2.90 -3.22
N ASP A 139 -4.42 2.47 -4.24
CA ASP A 139 -4.92 1.61 -5.32
C ASP A 139 -6.26 2.13 -5.90
N SER A 140 -6.28 3.43 -6.22
CA SER A 140 -7.46 4.19 -6.68
C SER A 140 -8.61 4.37 -5.69
N THR A 141 -8.52 3.84 -4.47
CA THR A 141 -9.56 3.93 -3.43
C THR A 141 -9.23 5.03 -2.41
N ALA A 142 -10.20 5.88 -2.08
CA ALA A 142 -10.01 6.93 -1.08
C ALA A 142 -9.64 6.35 0.28
N ILE A 143 -8.59 6.89 0.90
CA ILE A 143 -8.14 6.45 2.22
C ILE A 143 -9.03 7.11 3.27
N THR A 144 -9.67 6.29 4.11
CA THR A 144 -10.41 6.77 5.27
C THR A 144 -9.52 6.65 6.51
N PRO A 145 -9.33 7.72 7.29
CA PRO A 145 -8.61 7.65 8.56
C PRO A 145 -9.23 6.61 9.51
N ASP A 146 -8.39 5.88 10.24
CA ASP A 146 -8.79 4.89 11.23
C ASP A 146 -7.87 4.98 12.47
N SER A 147 -7.92 4.00 13.37
CA SER A 147 -7.08 4.00 14.57
C SER A 147 -5.56 3.91 14.29
N ARG A 148 -5.16 3.53 13.08
CA ARG A 148 -3.76 3.44 12.62
C ARG A 148 -3.39 4.51 11.60
N ILE A 149 -4.36 4.97 10.82
CA ILE A 149 -4.16 5.87 9.69
C ILE A 149 -4.61 7.28 10.08
N THR A 150 -3.66 8.21 10.10
CA THR A 150 -3.92 9.63 10.37
C THR A 150 -3.59 10.45 9.13
N ILE A 151 -4.51 11.34 8.73
CA ILE A 151 -4.30 12.32 7.66
C ILE A 151 -4.31 13.71 8.28
N SER A 152 -3.27 14.50 8.04
CA SER A 152 -3.18 15.89 8.50
C SER A 152 -2.50 16.75 7.44
N GLY A 153 -3.29 17.61 6.78
CA GLY A 153 -2.84 18.39 5.62
C GLY A 153 -2.24 17.48 4.53
N GLY A 154 -1.01 17.78 4.13
CA GLY A 154 -0.25 16.99 3.16
C GLY A 154 0.44 15.75 3.74
N PHE A 155 0.11 15.27 4.94
CA PHE A 155 0.76 14.10 5.55
C PHE A 155 -0.22 12.94 5.76
N LEU A 156 0.23 11.74 5.42
CA LEU A 156 -0.44 10.46 5.69
C LEU A 156 0.48 9.60 6.55
N VAL A 157 0.07 9.31 7.77
CA VAL A 157 0.82 8.47 8.71
C VAL A 157 0.08 7.16 8.92
N ILE A 158 0.78 6.04 8.78
CA ILE A 158 0.27 4.69 9.04
C ILE A 158 1.08 4.08 10.19
N ASN A 159 0.42 3.71 11.28
CA ASN A 159 1.08 3.11 12.44
C ASN A 159 0.14 2.15 13.20
N PRO A 160 0.47 0.85 13.30
CA PRO A 160 1.57 0.16 12.61
C PRO A 160 1.27 -0.11 11.13
N ALA A 161 2.34 -0.14 10.32
CA ALA A 161 2.29 -0.61 8.95
C ALA A 161 2.01 -2.13 8.87
N ARG A 162 1.21 -2.53 7.89
CA ARG A 162 0.78 -3.90 7.58
C ARG A 162 1.16 -4.25 6.15
N ARG A 163 1.22 -5.54 5.83
CA ARG A 163 1.55 -6.03 4.47
C ARG A 163 0.60 -5.49 3.41
N ASP A 164 -0.68 -5.41 3.73
CA ASP A 164 -1.73 -4.91 2.83
C ASP A 164 -1.71 -3.38 2.66
N ASP A 165 -0.89 -2.66 3.45
CA ASP A 165 -0.62 -1.24 3.23
C ASP A 165 0.34 -1.04 2.03
N ALA A 166 0.98 -2.10 1.51
CA ALA A 166 1.71 -2.02 0.24
C ALA A 166 0.74 -1.75 -0.93
N GLY A 167 1.21 -0.97 -1.90
CA GLY A 167 0.40 -0.59 -3.05
C GLY A 167 0.78 0.76 -3.62
N GLU A 168 -0.04 1.26 -4.54
CA GLU A 168 0.14 2.54 -5.17
C GLU A 168 -0.63 3.63 -4.41
N TYR A 169 0.09 4.64 -3.94
CA TYR A 169 -0.48 5.80 -3.28
C TYR A 169 -0.53 6.98 -4.24
N SER A 170 -1.65 7.68 -4.26
CA SER A 170 -1.79 8.95 -4.95
C SER A 170 -2.24 10.03 -3.99
N CYS A 171 -1.64 11.20 -4.14
CA CYS A 171 -2.08 12.42 -3.49
C CYS A 171 -2.55 13.40 -4.57
N THR A 172 -3.76 13.91 -4.41
CA THR A 172 -4.31 14.97 -5.25
C THR A 172 -4.36 16.25 -4.43
N ALA A 173 -3.62 17.26 -4.84
CA ALA A 173 -3.73 18.61 -4.28
C ALA A 173 -4.64 19.44 -5.19
N SER A 174 -5.67 20.05 -4.61
CA SER A 174 -6.72 20.75 -5.37
C SER A 174 -7.27 21.96 -4.65
N ASN A 175 -7.77 22.91 -5.45
CA ASN A 175 -8.63 24.01 -5.04
C ASN A 175 -9.80 24.14 -6.03
N ASN A 176 -10.57 25.22 -5.94
CA ASN A 176 -11.79 25.40 -6.73
C ASN A 176 -11.57 25.54 -8.25
N VAL A 177 -10.33 25.74 -8.70
CA VAL A 177 -10.02 25.99 -10.12
C VAL A 177 -9.05 24.97 -10.71
N SER A 178 -8.41 24.14 -9.89
CA SER A 178 -7.37 23.21 -10.34
C SER A 178 -7.23 22.00 -9.44
N ALA A 179 -6.82 20.88 -10.02
CA ALA A 179 -6.46 19.67 -9.32
C ALA A 179 -5.26 19.03 -10.00
N GLN A 180 -4.25 18.66 -9.22
CA GLN A 180 -3.03 18.01 -9.69
C GLN A 180 -2.77 16.77 -8.83
N THR A 181 -2.29 15.69 -9.44
CA THR A 181 -2.11 14.41 -8.76
C THR A 181 -0.68 13.90 -8.94
N SER A 182 -0.11 13.36 -7.87
CA SER A 182 1.17 12.66 -7.89
C SER A 182 1.02 11.26 -7.29
N THR A 183 1.67 10.28 -7.91
CA THR A 183 1.48 8.86 -7.61
C THR A 183 2.83 8.18 -7.40
N LYS A 184 2.93 7.33 -6.37
CA LYS A 184 4.12 6.53 -6.05
C LYS A 184 3.74 5.25 -5.32
N SER A 185 4.53 4.19 -5.50
CA SER A 185 4.32 2.91 -4.83
C SER A 185 5.04 2.84 -3.47
N LEU A 186 4.40 2.20 -2.50
CA LEU A 186 4.97 1.83 -1.22
C LEU A 186 5.17 0.32 -1.16
N THR A 187 6.38 -0.11 -0.79
CA THR A 187 6.67 -1.51 -0.45
C THR A 187 6.75 -1.66 1.07
N VAL A 188 6.15 -2.72 1.60
CA VAL A 188 6.20 -3.06 3.03
C VAL A 188 7.01 -4.34 3.22
N TYR A 189 8.20 -4.23 3.80
CA TYR A 189 9.04 -5.36 4.16
C TYR A 189 8.57 -6.03 5.44
N TYR A 190 8.68 -7.35 5.48
CA TYR A 190 8.27 -8.14 6.62
C TYR A 190 9.21 -9.32 6.86
N SER A 191 9.45 -9.56 8.15
CA SER A 191 10.27 -10.67 8.63
C SER A 191 9.64 -12.04 8.31
N PRO A 192 10.43 -13.12 8.35
CA PRO A 192 9.95 -14.49 8.23
C PRO A 192 8.92 -14.77 9.34
N LYS A 193 7.64 -15.01 9.00
CA LYS A 193 6.57 -15.18 10.02
C LYS A 193 6.64 -16.54 10.73
N LYS A 194 6.87 -17.60 9.95
CA LYS A 194 7.06 -18.97 10.44
C LYS A 194 7.89 -19.72 9.42
N CYS A 195 9.09 -20.17 9.81
CA CYS A 195 9.77 -21.22 9.07
C CYS A 195 8.97 -22.50 9.33
N VAL A 196 8.40 -23.09 8.29
CA VAL A 196 7.69 -24.37 8.36
C VAL A 196 8.47 -25.41 7.61
N GLY A 197 8.37 -26.63 8.13
CA GLY A 197 9.16 -27.76 7.68
C GLY A 197 8.36 -28.92 7.18
N GLY A 198 8.85 -29.59 6.14
CA GLY A 198 8.32 -30.86 5.65
C GLY A 198 9.41 -31.72 5.01
N GLY A 199 9.24 -33.04 5.07
CA GLY A 199 10.18 -34.01 4.50
C GLY A 199 9.88 -35.43 4.99
N ASP A 200 10.08 -36.42 4.13
CA ASP A 200 9.92 -37.83 4.46
C ASP A 200 11.22 -38.38 5.06
N VAL A 201 11.07 -39.19 6.12
CA VAL A 201 12.18 -39.82 6.85
C VAL A 201 12.17 -41.31 6.52
N LEU A 202 13.03 -41.75 5.59
CA LEU A 202 13.29 -43.16 5.37
C LEU A 202 14.80 -43.42 5.51
N VAL A 203 15.11 -44.42 6.33
CA VAL A 203 16.47 -44.84 6.68
C VAL A 203 17.20 -45.42 5.46
N GLY A 204 18.49 -45.11 5.30
CA GLY A 204 19.35 -45.69 4.26
C GLY A 204 19.27 -45.02 2.88
N GLN A 205 18.69 -43.82 2.79
CA GLN A 205 18.58 -43.03 1.57
C GLN A 205 18.99 -41.56 1.79
N VAL A 206 18.98 -40.76 0.72
CA VAL A 206 19.18 -39.31 0.80
C VAL A 206 17.96 -38.67 1.45
N VAL A 207 18.11 -38.18 2.68
CA VAL A 207 17.07 -37.46 3.42
C VAL A 207 17.08 -36.00 3.01
N ARG A 208 15.90 -35.41 2.79
CA ARG A 208 15.75 -33.98 2.47
C ARG A 208 14.90 -33.29 3.51
N LEU A 209 15.52 -32.42 4.28
CA LEU A 209 14.84 -31.51 5.20
C LEU A 209 14.58 -30.21 4.44
N THR A 210 13.34 -29.73 4.41
CA THR A 210 13.00 -28.47 3.72
C THR A 210 12.40 -27.49 4.70
N CYS A 211 12.93 -26.27 4.76
CA CYS A 211 12.29 -25.14 5.45
C CYS A 211 11.82 -24.10 4.45
N THR A 212 10.63 -23.57 4.68
CA THR A 212 10.06 -22.49 3.88
C THR A 212 9.52 -21.41 4.79
N SER A 213 9.58 -20.15 4.37
CA SER A 213 9.03 -19.05 5.15
C SER A 213 8.54 -17.91 4.25
N THR A 214 7.45 -17.27 4.65
CA THR A 214 6.96 -16.05 3.99
C THR A 214 7.73 -14.84 4.51
N SER A 215 8.53 -14.21 3.65
CA SER A 215 9.34 -13.02 3.96
C SER A 215 9.44 -12.10 2.75
N LEU A 216 9.53 -10.78 2.97
CA LEU A 216 9.86 -9.80 1.93
C LEU A 216 10.92 -8.82 2.43
N PRO A 217 12.09 -8.71 1.78
CA PRO A 217 12.59 -9.57 0.70
C PRO A 217 12.65 -11.06 1.07
N PRO A 218 12.79 -11.97 0.09
CA PRO A 218 12.91 -13.40 0.36
C PRO A 218 13.97 -13.68 1.44
N ALA A 219 13.68 -14.61 2.35
CA ALA A 219 14.59 -14.95 3.42
C ALA A 219 15.75 -15.80 2.90
N THR A 220 16.92 -15.66 3.52
CA THR A 220 18.04 -16.59 3.38
C THR A 220 17.96 -17.64 4.48
N PHE A 221 18.42 -18.85 4.21
CA PHE A 221 18.33 -19.97 5.15
C PHE A 221 19.71 -20.45 5.58
N SER A 222 19.83 -20.80 6.86
CA SER A 222 21.01 -21.46 7.41
C SER A 222 20.60 -22.68 8.23
N TRP A 223 21.44 -23.70 8.25
CA TRP A 223 21.21 -24.93 8.99
C TRP A 223 22.24 -25.11 10.10
N GLU A 224 21.79 -25.66 11.21
CA GLU A 224 22.64 -26.12 12.31
C GLU A 224 22.21 -27.53 12.76
N SER A 225 23.17 -28.32 13.22
CA SER A 225 22.95 -29.62 13.86
C SER A 225 23.64 -29.59 15.22
N ASP A 226 22.89 -29.82 16.29
CA ASP A 226 23.39 -29.81 17.67
C ASP A 226 24.27 -28.58 18.01
N GLY A 227 23.90 -27.42 17.45
CA GLY A 227 24.58 -26.13 17.65
C GLY A 227 25.78 -25.86 16.73
N GLN A 228 26.10 -26.75 15.79
CA GLN A 228 27.15 -26.54 14.80
C GLN A 228 26.57 -26.23 13.41
N PRO A 229 27.12 -25.27 12.65
CA PRO A 229 26.61 -24.92 11.33
C PRO A 229 26.79 -26.07 10.33
N VAL A 230 25.75 -26.34 9.54
CA VAL A 230 25.74 -27.35 8.48
C VAL A 230 25.71 -26.63 7.13
N SER A 231 26.82 -26.69 6.40
CA SER A 231 26.95 -26.11 5.05
C SER A 231 26.88 -27.17 3.95
N SER A 232 27.37 -28.39 4.22
CA SER A 232 27.34 -29.48 3.26
C SER A 232 25.89 -29.90 2.98
N GLY A 233 25.49 -29.90 1.71
CA GLY A 233 24.13 -30.26 1.28
C GLY A 233 23.06 -29.20 1.57
N ALA A 234 23.41 -28.07 2.20
CA ALA A 234 22.52 -26.94 2.44
C ALA A 234 22.40 -26.07 1.19
N GLN A 235 21.17 -25.69 0.85
CA GLN A 235 20.84 -24.84 -0.29
C GLN A 235 20.20 -23.55 0.19
N ASP A 236 20.42 -22.46 -0.57
CA ASP A 236 19.81 -21.14 -0.31
C ASP A 236 18.28 -21.16 -0.35
N SER A 237 17.68 -22.19 -0.98
CA SER A 237 16.23 -22.43 -1.02
C SER A 237 15.65 -22.93 0.31
N GLY A 238 16.49 -23.18 1.32
CA GLY A 238 16.09 -23.74 2.60
C GLY A 238 16.02 -25.27 2.59
N VAL A 239 16.62 -25.94 1.61
CA VAL A 239 16.71 -27.40 1.54
C VAL A 239 18.05 -27.87 2.10
N LEU A 240 18.04 -28.85 3.00
CA LEU A 240 19.21 -29.58 3.46
C LEU A 240 19.11 -31.03 3.00
N SER A 241 20.04 -31.47 2.16
CA SER A 241 20.16 -32.86 1.73
C SER A 241 21.24 -33.57 2.54
N LEU A 242 20.82 -34.58 3.31
CA LEU A 242 21.69 -35.40 4.14
C LEU A 242 21.84 -36.79 3.51
N GLN A 243 23.06 -37.28 3.44
CA GLN A 243 23.32 -38.69 3.15
C GLN A 243 23.49 -39.40 4.50
N THR A 244 22.56 -40.29 4.84
CA THR A 244 22.60 -41.05 6.11
C THR A 244 23.48 -42.28 5.92
N PHE A 245 24.77 -42.15 6.21
CA PHE A 245 25.75 -43.23 6.13
C PHE A 245 25.91 -43.97 7.47
N SER A 246 25.52 -43.35 8.58
CA SER A 246 25.68 -43.85 9.94
C SER A 246 24.62 -43.30 10.89
N THR A 247 24.50 -43.89 12.09
CA THR A 247 23.60 -43.40 13.13
C THR A 247 23.98 -42.02 13.67
N ASN A 248 25.20 -41.53 13.41
CA ASN A 248 25.69 -40.21 13.86
C ASN A 248 25.00 -39.04 13.15
N GLU A 249 24.33 -39.27 12.02
CA GLU A 249 23.53 -38.23 11.38
C GLU A 249 22.17 -38.03 12.07
N SER A 250 21.85 -38.84 13.09
CA SER A 250 20.75 -38.56 14.02
C SER A 250 21.05 -37.32 14.83
N GLY A 251 20.03 -36.53 15.11
CA GLY A 251 20.20 -35.33 15.94
C GLY A 251 19.10 -34.31 15.70
N ARG A 252 19.27 -33.16 16.35
CA ARG A 252 18.37 -32.02 16.18
C ARG A 252 18.94 -31.09 15.12
N TYR A 253 18.27 -31.03 13.98
CA TYR A 253 18.55 -30.07 12.91
C TYR A 253 17.66 -28.86 13.08
N VAL A 254 18.23 -27.67 13.01
CA VAL A 254 17.48 -26.42 13.06
C VAL A 254 17.76 -25.62 11.81
N CYS A 255 16.70 -25.23 11.12
CA CYS A 255 16.77 -24.26 10.04
C CYS A 255 16.42 -22.88 10.59
N THR A 256 17.18 -21.86 10.19
CA THR A 256 16.93 -20.46 10.50
C THR A 256 16.74 -19.68 9.21
N ALA A 257 15.55 -19.09 9.04
CA ALA A 257 15.25 -18.13 7.98
C ALA A 257 15.54 -16.71 8.47
N THR A 258 16.25 -15.91 7.67
CA THR A 258 16.65 -14.53 8.01
C THR A 258 16.27 -13.56 6.89
N ASN A 259 15.70 -12.40 7.24
CA ASN A 259 15.43 -11.33 6.28
C ASN A 259 16.53 -10.26 6.32
N SER A 260 17.08 -9.90 5.16
CA SER A 260 18.21 -8.98 5.04
C SER A 260 17.91 -7.54 5.43
N VAL A 261 16.64 -7.11 5.33
CA VAL A 261 16.22 -5.73 5.62
C VAL A 261 15.71 -5.59 7.03
N THR A 262 14.76 -6.44 7.43
CA THR A 262 14.16 -6.37 8.77
C THR A 262 15.07 -6.94 9.85
N ARG A 263 16.09 -7.72 9.46
CA ARG A 263 16.96 -8.54 10.34
C ARG A 263 16.19 -9.52 11.23
N GLY A 264 14.90 -9.73 10.95
CA GLY A 264 14.08 -10.67 11.67
C GLY A 264 14.40 -12.10 11.25
N THR A 265 14.30 -13.02 12.21
CA THR A 265 14.57 -14.44 12.02
C THR A 265 13.37 -15.30 12.43
N SER A 266 13.27 -16.50 11.85
CA SER A 266 12.33 -17.53 12.28
C SER A 266 13.00 -18.89 12.13
N THR A 267 12.81 -19.78 13.11
CA THR A 267 13.48 -21.07 13.16
C THR A 267 12.50 -22.23 13.12
N GLN A 268 12.95 -23.38 12.62
CA GLN A 268 12.21 -24.65 12.64
C GLN A 268 13.17 -25.78 13.01
N SER A 269 12.76 -26.63 13.96
CA SER A 269 13.54 -27.80 14.39
C SER A 269 12.98 -29.10 13.82
N TYR A 270 13.88 -30.03 13.51
CA TYR A 270 13.62 -31.40 13.05
C TYR A 270 14.43 -32.36 13.90
N ASN A 271 13.79 -33.42 14.40
CA ASN A 271 14.47 -34.50 15.11
C ASN A 271 14.64 -35.66 14.14
N LEU A 272 15.86 -35.90 13.68
CA LEU A 272 16.18 -37.00 12.78
C LEU A 272 16.70 -38.20 13.59
N ALA A 273 16.14 -39.37 13.34
CA ALA A 273 16.61 -40.64 13.90
C ALA A 273 17.06 -41.56 12.77
N VAL A 274 18.36 -41.81 12.70
CA VAL A 274 18.99 -42.79 11.80
C VAL A 274 19.27 -44.05 12.63
N VAL A 275 18.68 -45.17 12.21
CA VAL A 275 18.79 -46.45 12.91
C VAL A 275 19.59 -47.42 12.06
N ASP A 276 20.58 -48.08 12.65
CA ASP A 276 21.28 -49.19 12.00
C ASP A 276 20.42 -50.46 12.13
N VAL A 277 20.11 -51.10 11.01
CA VAL A 277 19.39 -52.37 11.02
C VAL A 277 20.44 -53.48 11.10
N CYS A 278 20.87 -53.78 12.32
CA CYS A 278 21.68 -54.98 12.57
C CYS A 278 20.84 -56.21 12.23
N PHE A 279 21.09 -56.82 11.07
CA PHE A 279 20.58 -58.16 10.78
C PHE A 279 21.46 -59.14 11.55
N ASP A 280 21.03 -59.55 12.75
CA ASP A 280 21.66 -60.63 13.51
C ASP A 280 21.52 -61.94 12.72
N GLY A 281 22.42 -62.15 11.76
CA GLY A 281 22.55 -63.37 10.96
C GLY A 281 23.06 -64.58 11.77
N GLY A 282 23.07 -64.50 13.10
CA GLY A 282 23.65 -65.50 14.00
C GLY A 282 22.79 -66.75 14.19
N GLU A 283 21.48 -66.69 13.99
CA GLU A 283 20.58 -67.82 14.32
C GLU A 283 20.27 -68.72 13.11
N VAL A 284 20.28 -68.18 11.89
CA VAL A 284 19.94 -68.93 10.67
C VAL A 284 21.05 -69.87 10.20
N ALA A 285 22.32 -69.56 10.47
CA ALA A 285 23.43 -70.44 10.10
C ALA A 285 23.42 -71.75 10.91
N GLY A 286 23.08 -71.71 12.20
CA GLY A 286 23.03 -72.89 13.07
C GLY A 286 21.91 -73.86 12.69
N ILE A 287 20.73 -73.34 12.35
CA ILE A 287 19.56 -74.16 11.98
C ILE A 287 19.79 -74.86 10.63
N VAL A 288 20.36 -74.16 9.65
CA VAL A 288 20.61 -74.74 8.32
C VAL A 288 21.68 -75.83 8.40
N ILE A 289 22.79 -75.59 9.10
CA ILE A 289 23.86 -76.59 9.27
C ILE A 289 23.36 -77.81 10.06
N GLY A 290 22.58 -77.59 11.12
CA GLY A 290 21.97 -78.67 11.92
C GLY A 290 21.01 -79.55 11.11
N ALA A 291 20.19 -78.94 10.24
CA ALA A 291 19.28 -79.68 9.36
C ALA A 291 20.04 -80.54 8.34
N PHE A 292 21.08 -80.01 7.70
CA PHE A 292 21.90 -80.77 6.74
C PHE A 292 22.65 -81.93 7.39
N LEU A 293 23.24 -81.73 8.57
CA LEU A 293 23.92 -82.80 9.31
C LEU A 293 22.94 -83.89 9.78
N GLY A 294 21.75 -83.49 10.26
CA GLY A 294 20.70 -84.43 10.65
C GLY A 294 20.22 -85.29 9.48
N LEU A 295 19.99 -84.68 8.31
CA LEU A 295 19.56 -85.39 7.10
C LEU A 295 20.65 -86.34 6.59
N LEU A 296 21.93 -85.94 6.65
CA LEU A 296 23.08 -86.78 6.29
C LEU A 296 23.16 -88.03 7.19
N ILE A 297 23.00 -87.86 8.51
CA ILE A 297 23.02 -88.98 9.46
C ILE A 297 21.86 -89.95 9.20
N ILE A 298 20.66 -89.45 8.93
CA ILE A 298 19.49 -90.28 8.59
C ILE A 298 19.75 -91.09 7.32
N VAL A 299 20.31 -90.47 6.27
CA VAL A 299 20.65 -91.17 5.02
C VAL A 299 21.71 -92.25 5.27
N LEU A 300 22.74 -91.97 6.08
CA LEU A 300 23.76 -92.95 6.43
C LEU A 300 23.19 -94.14 7.22
N LEU A 301 22.27 -93.89 8.17
CA LEU A 301 21.58 -94.94 8.92
C LEU A 301 20.68 -95.80 8.02
N ILE A 302 19.95 -95.18 7.08
CA ILE A 302 19.13 -95.91 6.11
C ILE A 302 20.02 -96.77 5.21
N LEU A 303 21.12 -96.23 4.69
CA LEU A 303 22.08 -96.99 3.87
C LEU A 303 22.68 -98.15 4.66
N PHE A 304 23.07 -97.93 5.92
CA PHE A 304 23.57 -98.97 6.80
C PHE A 304 22.54 -100.09 7.00
N LEU A 305 21.28 -99.73 7.30
CA LEU A 305 20.18 -100.69 7.45
C LEU A 305 19.93 -101.48 6.15
N VAL A 306 19.93 -100.83 4.99
CA VAL A 306 19.75 -101.50 3.69
C VAL A 306 20.88 -102.48 3.41
N VAL A 307 22.14 -102.10 3.65
CA VAL A 307 23.31 -102.97 3.50
C VAL A 307 23.27 -104.14 4.48
N PHE A 308 22.88 -103.87 5.73
CA PHE A 308 22.77 -104.89 6.77
C PHE A 308 21.66 -105.92 6.48
N VAL A 309 20.49 -105.47 6.00
CA VAL A 309 19.39 -106.34 5.58
C VAL A 309 19.76 -107.15 4.34
N ARG A 310 20.48 -106.56 3.36
CA ARG A 310 20.98 -107.28 2.17
C ARG A 310 22.05 -108.32 2.48
N ARG A 311 22.85 -108.15 3.56
CA ARG A 311 23.84 -109.15 4.00
C ARG A 311 23.25 -110.29 4.83
N ARG A 312 22.01 -110.15 5.33
CA ARG A 312 21.32 -111.15 6.17
C ARG A 312 20.27 -111.99 5.43
N ARG A 313 20.01 -111.72 4.15
CA ARG A 313 19.24 -112.61 3.26
C ARG A 313 20.20 -113.36 2.35
#